data_AF-A0A934H8M1-F1
#
_entry.id   AF-A0A934H8M1-F1
#
_cell.length_a   1.000
_cell.length_b   1.000
_cell.length_c   1.000
_cell.angle_alpha   90.00
_cell.angle_beta   90.00
_cell.angle_gamma   90.00
#
_symmetry.space_group_name_H-M   'P 1'
#
loop_
_entity.id
_entity.type
_entity.pdbx_description
1 polymer ?
#
loop_
_entity_poly.entity_id
_entity_poly.type
_entity_poly.pdbx_seq_one_letter_code
_entity_poly.pdbx_strand_id
1 'polypeptide(L)'
;MIRVKEKGQAMAEFALMMPVLILLLFGMTFAAFYAFRSAAVDWGVFITGVASGSYDTPVTGMARASTLWPDLSERIHSGTGGSRQVRSLISVEDSRDWIFGIRLIEAQRAETFFRLWRFYPGPPGGVIE
;
A
#
# COMPACT_ATOMS: atom_id res chain seq x y z
N MET A 1 38.27 1.10 -47.19
CA MET A 1 38.56 1.24 -45.74
C MET A 1 37.45 2.07 -45.08
N ILE A 2 36.34 1.47 -44.64
CA ILE A 2 35.24 2.21 -43.95
C ILE A 2 34.70 1.47 -42.70
N ARG A 3 34.98 0.16 -42.53
CA ARG A 3 34.38 -0.68 -41.47
C ARG A 3 34.82 -0.46 -40.02
N VAL A 4 35.96 0.20 -39.77
CA VAL A 4 36.52 0.32 -38.39
C VAL A 4 35.91 1.49 -37.63
N LYS A 5 35.57 2.59 -38.33
CA LYS A 5 34.98 3.80 -37.74
C LYS A 5 33.55 3.54 -37.23
N GLU A 6 32.76 2.81 -38.00
CA GLU A 6 31.37 2.42 -37.65
C GLU A 6 31.32 1.51 -36.42
N LYS A 7 32.28 0.58 -36.27
CA LYS A 7 32.37 -0.29 -35.08
C LYS A 7 32.64 0.48 -33.79
N GLY A 8 33.49 1.52 -33.85
CA GLY A 8 33.79 2.37 -32.68
C GLY A 8 32.62 3.25 -32.26
N GLN A 9 31.87 3.78 -33.24
CA GLN A 9 30.66 4.57 -32.99
C GLN A 9 29.55 3.72 -32.37
N ALA A 10 29.29 2.51 -32.91
CA ALA A 10 28.29 1.60 -32.36
C ALA A 10 28.60 1.17 -30.91
N MET A 11 29.89 0.98 -30.56
CA MET A 11 30.28 0.68 -29.18
C MET A 11 30.09 1.87 -28.24
N ALA A 12 30.33 3.10 -28.71
CA ALA A 12 30.09 4.30 -27.93
C ALA A 12 28.59 4.53 -27.69
N GLU A 13 27.75 4.37 -28.72
CA GLU A 13 26.30 4.47 -28.62
C GLU A 13 25.73 3.40 -27.66
N PHE A 14 26.20 2.16 -27.75
CA PHE A 14 25.81 1.09 -26.84
C PHE A 14 26.22 1.40 -25.38
N ALA A 15 27.46 1.86 -25.16
CA ALA A 15 27.95 2.22 -23.83
C ALA A 15 27.14 3.38 -23.21
N LEU A 16 26.63 4.29 -24.03
CA LEU A 16 25.81 5.43 -23.59
C LEU A 16 24.37 5.01 -23.28
N MET A 17 23.81 4.07 -24.05
CA MET A 17 22.45 3.55 -23.85
C MET A 17 22.35 2.59 -22.66
N MET A 18 23.41 1.84 -22.33
CA MET A 18 23.39 0.85 -21.26
C MET A 18 23.02 1.44 -19.88
N PRO A 19 23.63 2.54 -19.40
CA PRO A 19 23.21 3.20 -18.14
C PRO A 19 21.74 3.63 -18.15
N VAL A 20 21.24 4.14 -19.28
CA VAL A 20 19.84 4.58 -19.43
C VAL A 20 18.89 3.38 -19.31
N LEU A 21 19.19 2.28 -19.98
CA LEU A 21 18.40 1.05 -19.91
C LEU A 21 18.43 0.43 -18.50
N ILE A 22 19.58 0.46 -17.84
CA ILE A 22 19.72 0.00 -16.46
C ILE A 22 18.84 0.85 -15.53
N LEU A 23 18.90 2.19 -15.65
CA LEU A 23 18.06 3.09 -14.88
C LEU A 23 16.57 2.86 -15.14
N LEU A 24 16.18 2.62 -16.40
CA LEU A 24 14.80 2.31 -16.76
C LEU A 24 14.32 1.00 -16.12
N LEU A 25 15.12 -0.05 -16.19
CA LEU A 25 14.81 -1.36 -15.58
C LEU A 25 14.68 -1.25 -14.07
N PHE A 26 15.61 -0.54 -13.41
CA PHE A 26 15.50 -0.29 -11.97
C PHE A 26 14.25 0.52 -11.65
N GLY A 27 13.97 1.59 -12.39
CA GLY A 27 12.77 2.42 -12.20
C GLY A 27 11.48 1.60 -12.30
N MET A 28 11.35 0.76 -13.33
CA MET A 28 10.19 -0.13 -13.49
C MET A 28 10.08 -1.14 -12.34
N THR A 29 11.21 -1.71 -11.90
CA THR A 29 11.23 -2.68 -10.80
C THR A 29 10.82 -2.03 -9.47
N PHE A 30 11.34 -0.85 -9.17
CA PHE A 30 10.96 -0.08 -7.98
C PHE A 30 9.48 0.32 -8.00
N ALA A 31 8.96 0.75 -9.15
CA ALA A 31 7.54 1.06 -9.30
C ALA A 31 6.65 -0.17 -9.08
N ALA A 32 7.03 -1.33 -9.63
CA ALA A 32 6.31 -2.58 -9.40
C ALA A 32 6.33 -3.01 -7.93
N PHE A 33 7.48 -2.88 -7.25
CA PHE A 33 7.60 -3.20 -5.83
C PHE A 33 6.74 -2.27 -4.96
N TYR A 34 6.69 -0.98 -5.32
CA TYR A 34 5.82 -0.01 -4.64
C TYR A 34 4.34 -0.34 -4.81
N ALA A 35 3.91 -0.67 -6.04
CA ALA A 35 2.53 -1.08 -6.31
C ALA A 35 2.14 -2.39 -5.60
N PHE A 36 3.08 -3.34 -5.51
CA PHE A 36 2.86 -4.58 -4.75
C PHE A 36 2.70 -4.29 -3.25
N ARG A 37 3.56 -3.43 -2.71
CA ARG A 37 3.50 -2.98 -1.32
C ARG A 37 2.18 -2.29 -0.99
N SER A 38 1.70 -1.37 -1.83
CA SER A 38 0.40 -0.73 -1.62
C SER A 38 -0.75 -1.75 -1.65
N ALA A 39 -0.78 -2.65 -2.64
CA ALA A 39 -1.87 -3.63 -2.79
C ALA A 39 -1.97 -4.59 -1.59
N ALA A 40 -0.84 -5.04 -1.05
CA ALA A 40 -0.84 -5.94 0.10
C ALA A 40 -1.23 -5.22 1.41
N VAL A 41 -1.10 -3.90 1.47
CA VAL A 41 -1.56 -3.09 2.61
C VAL A 41 -3.03 -2.75 2.50
N ASP A 42 -3.54 -2.52 1.28
CA ASP A 42 -4.97 -2.37 1.01
C ASP A 42 -5.76 -3.59 1.51
N TRP A 43 -5.18 -4.79 1.42
CA TRP A 43 -5.75 -5.99 2.01
C TRP A 43 -5.87 -5.91 3.54
N GLY A 44 -4.84 -5.41 4.23
CA GLY A 44 -4.90 -5.17 5.69
C GLY A 44 -5.97 -4.13 6.06
N VAL A 45 -6.07 -3.05 5.28
CA VAL A 45 -7.11 -2.01 5.43
C VAL A 45 -8.51 -2.60 5.24
N PHE A 46 -8.68 -3.47 4.25
CA PHE A 46 -9.92 -4.20 4.00
C PHE A 46 -10.29 -5.13 5.16
N ILE A 47 -9.37 -6.02 5.60
CA ILE A 47 -9.60 -6.92 6.74
C ILE A 47 -10.02 -6.12 7.97
N THR A 48 -9.30 -5.03 8.26
CA THR A 48 -9.59 -4.20 9.43
C THR A 48 -11.01 -3.68 9.39
N GLY A 49 -11.47 -3.18 8.24
CA GLY A 49 -12.80 -2.60 8.14
C GLY A 49 -13.94 -3.62 8.03
N VAL A 50 -13.73 -4.79 7.43
CA VAL A 50 -14.69 -5.91 7.49
C VAL A 50 -14.82 -6.43 8.92
N ALA A 51 -13.68 -6.62 9.61
CA ALA A 51 -13.66 -7.19 10.93
C ALA A 51 -14.28 -6.25 11.97
N SER A 52 -13.88 -4.98 11.97
CA SER A 52 -14.53 -3.95 12.80
C SER A 52 -16.00 -3.72 12.44
N GLY A 53 -16.41 -4.10 11.23
CA GLY A 53 -17.81 -4.05 10.84
C GLY A 53 -18.65 -5.26 11.25
N SER A 54 -18.03 -6.44 11.30
CA SER A 54 -18.70 -7.69 11.65
C SER A 54 -18.68 -7.94 13.16
N TYR A 55 -17.66 -7.44 13.86
CA TYR A 55 -17.42 -7.68 15.29
C TYR A 55 -17.35 -6.36 16.06
N ASP A 56 -17.80 -6.37 17.33
CA ASP A 56 -17.72 -5.19 18.20
C ASP A 56 -16.27 -4.81 18.57
N THR A 57 -15.33 -5.74 18.46
CA THR A 57 -13.91 -5.50 18.69
C THR A 57 -13.17 -5.25 17.37
N PRO A 58 -12.49 -4.09 17.21
CA PRO A 58 -11.70 -3.83 16.03
C PRO A 58 -10.49 -4.78 16.00
N VAL A 59 -10.38 -5.57 14.93
CA VAL A 59 -9.32 -6.58 14.80
C VAL A 59 -8.07 -6.01 14.09
N THR A 60 -7.68 -4.79 14.49
CA THR A 60 -6.48 -4.12 13.97
C THR A 60 -5.22 -4.97 14.15
N GLY A 61 -5.15 -5.79 15.21
CA GLY A 61 -4.04 -6.72 15.45
C GLY A 61 -3.85 -7.78 14.35
N MET A 62 -4.92 -8.41 13.85
CA MET A 62 -4.81 -9.40 12.77
C MET A 62 -4.43 -8.74 11.44
N ALA A 63 -4.99 -7.56 11.15
CA ALA A 63 -4.64 -6.81 9.96
C ALA A 63 -3.16 -6.40 9.98
N ARG A 64 -2.66 -5.91 11.12
CA ARG A 64 -1.23 -5.58 11.31
C ARG A 64 -0.32 -6.80 11.13
N ALA A 65 -0.72 -7.96 11.64
CA ALA A 65 0.02 -9.20 11.48
C ALA A 65 0.02 -9.72 10.03
N SER A 66 -1.02 -9.40 9.24
CA SER A 66 -1.12 -9.78 7.83
C SER A 66 -0.33 -8.87 6.87
N THR A 67 0.00 -7.65 7.30
CA THR A 67 0.77 -6.69 6.50
C THR A 67 2.27 -6.95 6.66
N LEU A 68 2.94 -7.27 5.55
CA LEU A 68 4.37 -7.63 5.54
C LEU A 68 5.31 -6.48 5.92
N TRP A 69 4.88 -5.24 5.75
CA TRP A 69 5.71 -4.05 5.98
C TRP A 69 5.39 -3.41 7.34
N PRO A 70 6.32 -3.44 8.31
CA PRO A 70 6.06 -2.94 9.67
C PRO A 70 5.71 -1.45 9.72
N ASP A 71 6.37 -0.65 8.89
CA ASP A 71 6.19 0.80 8.85
C ASP A 71 4.80 1.20 8.32
N LEU A 72 4.18 0.34 7.52
CA LEU A 72 2.79 0.49 7.05
C LEU A 72 1.80 -0.10 8.04
N SER A 73 2.11 -1.26 8.64
CA SER A 73 1.20 -1.95 9.56
C SER A 73 0.91 -1.10 10.81
N GLU A 74 1.92 -0.45 11.37
CA GLU A 74 1.77 0.44 12.54
C GLU A 74 0.84 1.64 12.26
N ARG A 75 0.72 2.04 11.00
CA ARG A 75 -0.07 3.19 10.53
C ARG A 75 -1.49 2.83 10.10
N ILE A 76 -1.91 1.57 10.25
CA ILE A 76 -3.30 1.15 10.03
C ILE A 76 -4.16 1.64 11.19
N HIS A 77 -5.16 2.45 10.88
CA HIS A 77 -6.14 2.99 11.81
C HIS A 77 -7.57 2.62 11.39
N SER A 78 -8.41 2.30 12.38
CA SER A 78 -9.84 2.06 12.18
C SER A 78 -10.65 2.95 13.10
N GLY A 79 -11.75 3.51 12.59
CA GLY A 79 -12.68 4.34 13.37
C GLY A 79 -14.12 4.06 13.00
N THR A 80 -15.03 4.19 13.98
CA THR A 80 -16.48 4.07 13.77
C THR A 80 -17.04 5.44 13.38
N GLY A 81 -17.65 5.52 12.19
CA GLY A 81 -18.20 6.76 11.63
C GLY A 81 -19.67 7.00 11.96
N GLY A 82 -20.28 6.11 12.76
CA GLY A 82 -21.68 6.10 13.14
C GLY A 82 -22.12 4.71 13.62
N SER A 83 -23.36 4.57 14.08
CA SER A 83 -23.87 3.30 14.67
C SER A 83 -23.89 2.10 13.70
N ARG A 84 -23.65 2.31 12.41
CA ARG A 84 -23.67 1.28 11.35
C ARG A 84 -22.60 1.49 10.27
N GLN A 85 -21.53 2.19 10.59
CA GLN A 85 -20.47 2.49 9.62
C GLN A 85 -19.10 2.38 10.26
N VAL A 86 -18.19 1.76 9.52
CA VAL A 86 -16.79 1.69 9.90
C VAL A 86 -15.93 2.18 8.76
N ARG A 87 -14.94 3.00 9.12
CA ARG A 87 -13.95 3.55 8.22
C ARG A 87 -12.59 3.02 8.65
N SER A 88 -11.88 2.43 7.71
CA SER A 88 -10.47 2.07 7.90
C SER A 88 -9.62 2.93 6.97
N LEU A 89 -8.55 3.47 7.52
CA LEU A 89 -7.65 4.38 6.84
C LEU A 89 -6.21 3.96 7.14
N ILE A 90 -5.40 3.99 6.10
CA ILE A 90 -3.95 4.10 6.24
C ILE A 90 -3.49 5.38 5.56
N SER A 91 -2.60 6.10 6.23
CA SER A 91 -1.92 7.25 5.67
C SER A 91 -0.45 7.18 6.05
N VAL A 92 0.41 7.15 5.04
CA VAL A 92 1.85 7.13 5.19
C VAL A 92 2.39 8.32 4.42
N GLU A 93 3.02 9.21 5.16
CA GLU A 93 3.77 10.32 4.61
C GLU A 93 5.17 10.22 5.19
N ASP A 94 6.14 10.01 4.32
CA ASP A 94 7.55 10.00 4.65
C ASP A 94 8.33 10.85 3.62
N SER A 95 9.32 11.58 4.12
CA SER A 95 10.16 12.42 3.30
C SER A 95 11.59 12.28 3.76
N ARG A 96 12.45 11.81 2.86
CA ARG A 96 13.86 11.53 3.15
C ARG A 96 14.75 12.00 2.02
N ASP A 97 15.93 12.47 2.38
CA ASP A 97 16.96 12.81 1.40
C ASP A 97 17.55 11.52 0.81
N TRP A 98 17.58 11.46 -0.51
CA TRP A 98 18.09 10.34 -1.29
C TRP A 98 19.45 10.66 -1.90
N ILE A 99 20.05 9.67 -2.54
CA ILE A 99 21.35 9.80 -3.22
C ILE A 99 21.29 11.00 -4.20
N PHE A 100 22.37 11.77 -4.24
CA PHE A 100 22.52 12.99 -5.04
C PHE A 100 21.64 14.18 -4.62
N GLY A 101 21.17 14.21 -3.37
CA GLY A 101 20.39 15.34 -2.84
C GLY A 101 18.95 15.41 -3.39
N ILE A 102 18.49 14.34 -4.02
CA ILE A 102 17.11 14.21 -4.50
C ILE A 102 16.24 13.93 -3.28
N ARG A 103 15.18 14.72 -3.07
CA ARG A 103 14.24 14.47 -1.99
C ARG A 103 13.24 13.39 -2.42
N LEU A 104 13.27 12.23 -1.75
CA LEU A 104 12.28 11.17 -1.96
C LEU A 104 11.09 11.43 -1.05
N ILE A 105 9.90 11.50 -1.65
CA ILE A 105 8.63 11.68 -0.94
C ILE A 105 7.80 10.42 -1.17
N GLU A 106 7.49 9.70 -0.10
CA GLU A 106 6.59 8.56 -0.10
C GLU A 106 5.28 9.00 0.54
N ALA A 107 4.26 9.18 -0.29
CA ALA A 107 2.90 9.49 0.15
C ALA A 107 1.96 8.37 -0.32
N GLN A 108 1.45 7.60 0.64
CA GLN A 108 0.45 6.56 0.42
C GLN A 108 -0.78 6.85 1.27
N ARG A 109 -1.96 6.81 0.64
CA ARG A 109 -3.22 6.89 1.37
C ARG A 109 -4.18 5.88 0.79
N ALA A 110 -4.72 5.02 1.64
CA ALA A 110 -5.81 4.13 1.28
C ALA A 110 -6.91 4.22 2.33
N GLU A 111 -8.14 4.29 1.85
CA GLU A 111 -9.33 4.46 2.68
C GLU A 111 -10.40 3.50 2.20
N THR A 112 -11.06 2.84 3.14
CA THR A 112 -12.17 1.96 2.85
C THR A 112 -13.32 2.22 3.81
N PHE A 113 -14.53 2.09 3.29
CA PHE A 113 -15.76 2.41 3.97
C PHE A 113 -16.65 1.19 3.96
N PHE A 114 -17.00 0.71 5.15
CA PHE A 114 -17.89 -0.42 5.31
C PHE A 114 -19.19 0.06 5.94
N ARG A 115 -20.30 -0.33 5.30
CA ARG A 115 -21.64 -0.18 5.87
C ARG A 115 -22.04 -1.49 6.51
N LEU A 116 -22.41 -1.42 7.78
CA LEU A 116 -22.74 -2.60 8.56
C LEU A 116 -24.18 -2.95 8.33
N TRP A 117 -24.41 -4.02 7.57
CA TRP A 117 -25.70 -4.68 7.52
C TRP A 117 -25.77 -5.65 8.69
N ARG A 118 -25.95 -5.12 9.91
CA ARG A 118 -26.38 -5.96 11.02
C ARG A 118 -27.80 -6.42 10.69
N PHE A 119 -27.97 -7.70 10.34
CA PHE A 119 -29.24 -8.36 10.65
C PHE A 119 -29.42 -8.19 12.16
N TYR A 120 -30.52 -7.58 12.57
CA TYR A 120 -30.78 -7.30 13.98
C TYR A 120 -30.60 -8.59 14.82
N PRO A 121 -30.17 -8.47 16.09
CA PRO A 121 -30.33 -9.58 17.01
C PRO A 121 -31.80 -9.99 17.01
N GLY A 122 -32.05 -11.29 17.22
CA GLY A 122 -33.38 -11.78 17.57
C GLY A 122 -34.02 -10.94 18.69
N PRO A 123 -35.34 -11.08 18.88
CA PRO A 123 -36.20 -10.10 19.55
C PRO A 123 -35.62 -9.66 20.91
N PRO A 124 -35.91 -8.41 21.35
CA PRO A 124 -35.45 -7.91 22.64
C PRO A 124 -35.80 -8.97 23.68
N GLY A 125 -34.81 -9.36 24.50
CA GLY A 125 -34.97 -10.38 25.52
C GLY A 125 -36.18 -10.05 26.39
N GLY A 126 -37.32 -10.63 26.03
CA GLY A 126 -38.49 -10.66 26.86
C GLY A 126 -38.09 -11.44 28.08
N VAL A 127 -38.24 -10.82 29.24
CA VAL A 127 -38.33 -11.55 30.50
C VAL A 127 -39.42 -12.59 30.27
N ILE A 128 -39.03 -13.87 30.28
CA ILE A 128 -39.99 -14.95 30.43
C ILE A 128 -40.41 -14.84 31.89
N GLU A 129 -41.53 -14.14 32.14
CA GLU A 129 -42.30 -14.33 33.36
C GLU A 129 -42.97 -15.70 33.37
#